data_AF-A0A1Q3AK76-F1
#
_entry.id   AF-A0A1Q3AK76-F1
#
_cell.length_a   1.000
_cell.length_b   1.000
_cell.length_c   1.000
_cell.angle_alpha   90.00
_cell.angle_beta   90.00
_cell.angle_gamma   90.00
#
_symmetry.space_group_name_H-M   'P 1'
#
loop_
_entity.id
_entity.type
_entity.pdbx_description
1 polymer ?
#
loop_
_entity_poly.entity_id
_entity_poly.type
_entity_poly.pdbx_seq_one_letter_code
_entity_poly.pdbx_strand_id
1 'polypeptide(L)'
;MSKSDYSSDSDSAPEEEGLDTGHQEIQLQLREREEAQRREQRILKEQRRKQDEMFRRQREKKDSKISPPSLEEMPTELLESLARKESEQEPPREQPTKRAAQRHITFEEEPDEAPVARNPSRKKNKLSKLRAKKGPVMVQVLSQGSQLPPKVERPVMKDRDKWLKRKGLRRK
;
A
#
# COMPACT_ATOMS: atom_id res chain seq x y z
N MET A 1 -73.87 -47.82 1.73
CA MET A 1 -73.04 -47.38 2.88
C MET A 1 -71.60 -47.76 2.56
N SER A 2 -70.75 -46.80 2.23
CA SER A 2 -69.31 -47.02 2.05
C SER A 2 -68.58 -46.26 3.15
N LYS A 3 -67.88 -46.98 4.03
CA LYS A 3 -66.88 -46.40 4.94
C LYS A 3 -65.61 -47.22 4.75
N SER A 4 -64.65 -46.56 4.13
CA SER A 4 -63.29 -47.01 3.90
C SER A 4 -62.48 -46.84 5.18
N ASP A 5 -62.00 -47.94 5.73
CA ASP A 5 -60.97 -47.95 6.76
C ASP A 5 -59.60 -47.78 6.10
N TYR A 6 -59.06 -46.56 6.12
CA TYR A 6 -57.66 -46.28 5.80
C TYR A 6 -56.94 -45.81 7.07
N SER A 7 -56.12 -46.73 7.60
CA SER A 7 -54.85 -46.53 8.28
C SER A 7 -54.46 -45.08 8.59
N SER A 8 -54.60 -44.68 9.86
CA SER A 8 -53.97 -43.49 10.42
C SER A 8 -52.69 -43.94 11.13
N ASP A 9 -51.63 -44.08 10.35
CA ASP A 9 -50.26 -44.28 10.82
C ASP A 9 -49.78 -42.95 11.45
N SER A 10 -49.77 -42.89 12.78
CA SER A 10 -49.23 -41.75 13.53
C SER A 10 -47.71 -41.83 13.56
N ASP A 11 -47.08 -41.53 12.42
CA ASP A 11 -45.64 -41.27 12.35
C ASP A 11 -45.40 -39.78 12.62
N SER A 12 -45.48 -39.39 13.89
CA SER A 12 -45.06 -38.06 14.33
C SER A 12 -43.54 -38.02 14.37
N ALA A 13 -42.93 -37.74 13.22
CA ALA A 13 -41.51 -37.46 13.11
C ALA A 13 -41.11 -36.29 14.05
N PRO A 14 -39.89 -36.30 14.64
CA PRO A 14 -39.41 -35.20 15.46
C PRO A 14 -39.43 -33.88 14.67
N GLU A 15 -39.97 -32.81 15.25
CA GLU A 15 -39.99 -31.47 14.64
C GLU A 15 -38.57 -30.94 14.40
N GLU A 16 -38.36 -30.29 13.25
CA GLU A 16 -37.08 -29.76 12.76
C GLU A 16 -36.55 -28.53 13.54
N GLU A 17 -36.37 -28.59 14.87
CA GLU A 17 -35.79 -27.49 15.67
C GLU A 17 -34.32 -27.14 15.31
N GLY A 18 -33.63 -27.98 14.53
CA GLY A 18 -32.23 -27.77 14.15
C GLY A 18 -31.99 -26.73 13.06
N LEU A 19 -32.97 -26.42 12.21
CA LEU A 19 -32.79 -25.49 11.09
C LEU A 19 -32.94 -24.01 11.51
N ASP A 20 -33.80 -23.74 12.49
CA ASP A 20 -34.11 -22.38 12.91
C ASP A 20 -32.97 -21.76 13.75
N THR A 21 -32.28 -22.57 14.54
CA THR A 21 -31.07 -22.16 15.29
C THR A 21 -29.91 -21.79 14.35
N GLY A 22 -29.69 -22.59 13.29
CA GLY A 22 -28.70 -22.29 12.25
C GLY A 22 -29.03 -21.01 11.48
N HIS A 23 -30.33 -20.76 11.21
CA HIS A 23 -30.74 -19.52 10.55
C HIS A 23 -30.46 -18.29 11.42
N GLN A 24 -30.77 -18.35 12.71
CA GLN A 24 -30.51 -17.26 13.66
C GLN A 24 -29.01 -16.97 13.81
N GLU A 25 -28.17 -18.00 13.87
CA GLU A 25 -26.71 -17.83 13.95
C GLU A 25 -26.16 -17.12 12.70
N ILE A 26 -26.61 -17.51 11.51
CA ILE A 26 -26.21 -16.86 10.25
C ILE A 26 -26.67 -15.40 10.22
N GLN A 27 -27.88 -15.11 10.68
CA GLN A 27 -28.38 -13.73 10.75
C GLN A 27 -27.55 -12.86 11.71
N LEU A 28 -27.15 -13.41 12.86
CA LEU A 28 -26.28 -12.70 13.81
C LEU A 28 -24.91 -12.40 13.22
N GLN A 29 -24.29 -13.38 12.54
CA GLN A 29 -23.00 -13.17 11.86
C GLN A 29 -23.09 -12.10 10.75
N LEU A 30 -24.20 -12.07 10.01
CA LEU A 30 -24.44 -11.06 8.98
C LEU A 30 -24.56 -9.65 9.60
N ARG A 31 -25.32 -9.51 10.69
CA ARG A 31 -25.45 -8.22 11.40
C ARG A 31 -24.12 -7.75 11.99
N GLU A 32 -23.36 -8.65 12.61
CA GLU A 32 -22.05 -8.30 13.18
C GLU A 32 -21.09 -7.82 12.09
N ARG A 33 -21.10 -8.48 10.93
CA ARG A 33 -20.29 -8.08 9.78
C ARG A 33 -20.70 -6.70 9.25
N GLU A 34 -22.00 -6.43 9.15
CA GLU A 34 -22.51 -5.13 8.71
C GLU A 34 -22.13 -4.01 9.69
N GLU A 35 -22.28 -4.26 10.99
CA GLU A 35 -21.87 -3.31 12.02
C GLU A 35 -20.36 -3.03 12.01
N ALA A 36 -19.55 -4.07 11.83
CA ALA A 36 -18.10 -3.94 11.71
C ALA A 36 -17.72 -3.05 10.51
N GLN A 37 -18.32 -3.29 9.34
CA GLN A 37 -18.11 -2.46 8.16
C GLN A 37 -18.54 -1.00 8.41
N ARG A 38 -19.66 -0.79 9.08
CA ARG A 38 -20.13 0.57 9.42
C ARG A 38 -19.17 1.29 10.36
N ARG A 39 -18.58 0.59 11.33
CA ARG A 39 -17.55 1.16 12.24
C ARG A 39 -16.28 1.52 11.48
N GLU A 40 -15.78 0.64 10.62
CA GLU A 40 -14.61 0.93 9.77
C GLU A 40 -14.82 2.16 8.88
N GLN A 41 -15.99 2.26 8.24
CA GLN A 41 -16.33 3.43 7.41
C GLN A 41 -16.39 4.73 8.23
N ARG A 42 -16.89 4.69 9.46
CA ARG A 42 -16.91 5.87 10.35
C ARG A 42 -15.49 6.31 10.71
N ILE A 43 -14.62 5.36 11.07
CA ILE A 43 -13.21 5.64 11.38
C ILE A 43 -12.51 6.27 10.17
N LEU A 44 -12.70 5.73 8.97
CA LEU A 44 -12.12 6.29 7.74
C LEU A 44 -12.62 7.71 7.44
N LYS A 45 -13.92 7.97 7.64
CA LYS A 45 -14.50 9.32 7.47
C LYS A 45 -13.93 10.32 8.47
N GLU A 46 -13.75 9.91 9.73
CA GLU A 46 -13.13 10.76 10.76
C GLU A 46 -11.65 11.05 10.47
N GLN A 47 -10.89 10.05 10.01
CA GLN A 47 -9.50 10.26 9.59
C GLN A 47 -9.41 11.24 8.42
N ARG A 48 -10.28 11.11 7.42
CA ARG A 48 -10.32 12.05 6.29
C ARG A 48 -10.63 13.46 6.76
N ARG A 49 -11.64 13.64 7.61
CA ARG A 49 -11.97 14.96 8.18
C ARG A 49 -10.79 15.61 8.91
N LYS A 50 -10.05 14.84 9.71
CA LYS A 50 -8.85 15.33 10.42
C LYS A 50 -7.75 15.76 9.44
N GLN A 51 -7.52 15.00 8.37
CA GLN A 51 -6.53 15.35 7.34
C GLN A 51 -6.95 16.62 6.59
N ASP A 52 -8.21 16.71 6.18
CA ASP A 52 -8.74 17.87 5.47
C ASP A 52 -8.64 19.14 6.34
N GLU A 53 -8.94 19.03 7.64
CA GLU A 53 -8.78 20.14 8.58
C GLU A 53 -7.31 20.59 8.71
N MET A 54 -6.39 19.64 8.81
CA MET A 54 -4.95 19.93 8.86
C MET A 54 -4.47 20.63 7.59
N PHE A 55 -4.88 20.15 6.42
CA PHE A 55 -4.52 20.79 5.14
C PHE A 55 -5.14 22.17 4.98
N ARG A 56 -6.38 22.36 5.45
CA ARG A 56 -7.02 23.68 5.45
C ARG A 56 -6.24 24.67 6.31
N ARG A 57 -5.88 24.28 7.53
CA ARG A 57 -5.03 25.10 8.42
C ARG A 57 -3.67 25.42 7.81
N GLN A 58 -3.04 24.47 7.10
CA GLN A 58 -1.77 24.72 6.41
C GLN A 58 -1.92 25.71 5.26
N ARG A 59 -3.00 25.64 4.48
CA ARG A 59 -3.29 26.62 3.42
C ARG A 59 -3.52 28.01 4.00
N GLU A 60 -4.39 28.12 5.00
CA GLU A 60 -4.65 29.39 5.69
C GLU A 60 -3.35 30.03 6.22
N LYS A 61 -2.43 29.24 6.81
CA LYS A 61 -1.11 29.73 7.27
C LYS A 61 -0.18 30.16 6.13
N LYS A 62 -0.23 29.48 4.98
CA LYS A 62 0.56 29.87 3.79
C LYS A 62 0.01 31.15 3.21
N ASP A 63 -1.30 31.24 3.03
CA ASP A 63 -1.97 32.41 2.47
C ASP A 63 -1.80 33.62 3.38
N SER A 64 -1.86 33.44 4.71
CA SER A 64 -1.56 34.52 5.66
C SER A 64 -0.10 34.97 5.63
N LYS A 65 0.84 34.08 5.29
CA LYS A 65 2.27 34.39 5.17
C LYS A 65 2.65 34.99 3.81
N ILE A 66 1.80 34.78 2.80
CA ILE A 66 1.97 35.29 1.43
C ILE A 66 1.16 36.60 1.23
N SER A 67 0.35 37.02 2.20
CA SER A 67 -0.26 38.36 2.22
C SER A 67 0.85 39.43 2.10
N PRO A 68 0.85 40.27 1.05
CA PRO A 68 2.01 41.09 0.72
C PRO A 68 1.94 42.48 1.38
N PRO A 69 2.93 42.82 2.22
CA PRO A 69 3.43 44.18 2.33
C PRO A 69 4.85 44.25 1.77
N SER A 70 5.10 43.79 0.54
CA SER A 70 6.37 44.02 -0.19
C SER A 70 6.31 43.33 -1.56
N LEU A 71 5.58 43.91 -2.51
CA LEU A 71 5.72 43.59 -3.93
C LEU A 71 6.55 44.67 -4.63
N GLU A 72 7.44 45.34 -3.90
CA GLU A 72 8.07 46.57 -4.38
C GLU A 72 9.50 46.39 -4.90
N GLU A 73 10.33 45.46 -4.41
CA GLU A 73 11.71 45.40 -4.89
C GLU A 73 12.23 43.96 -5.03
N MET A 74 12.05 43.41 -6.22
CA MET A 74 12.86 42.27 -6.66
C MET A 74 14.32 42.73 -6.77
N PRO A 75 15.30 42.05 -6.14
CA PRO A 75 16.70 42.45 -6.19
C PRO A 75 17.27 42.19 -7.60
N THR A 76 17.22 43.22 -8.44
CA THR A 76 17.74 43.23 -9.82
C THR A 76 19.24 42.99 -9.89
N GLU A 77 19.99 43.38 -8.85
CA GLU A 77 21.44 43.20 -8.76
C GLU A 77 21.86 41.71 -8.83
N LEU A 78 21.04 40.80 -8.28
CA LEU A 78 21.31 39.37 -8.34
C LEU A 78 21.19 38.84 -9.79
N LEU A 79 20.16 39.29 -10.51
CA LEU A 79 19.93 38.90 -11.91
C LEU A 79 21.03 39.42 -12.83
N GLU A 80 21.50 40.64 -12.58
CA GLU A 80 22.61 41.23 -13.34
C GLU A 80 23.93 40.50 -13.09
N SER A 81 24.19 40.06 -11.85
CA SER A 81 25.38 39.28 -11.52
C SER A 81 25.44 37.90 -12.19
N LEU A 82 24.26 37.28 -12.39
CA LEU A 82 24.14 35.99 -13.09
C LEU A 82 24.33 36.16 -14.60
N ALA A 83 23.73 37.19 -15.19
CA ALA A 83 23.88 37.49 -16.62
C ALA A 83 25.36 37.78 -16.99
N ARG A 84 26.12 38.47 -16.12
CA ARG A 84 27.56 38.71 -16.32
C ARG A 84 28.40 37.43 -16.21
N LYS A 85 28.06 36.52 -15.29
CA LYS A 85 28.74 35.22 -15.18
C LYS A 85 28.48 34.32 -16.38
N GLU A 86 27.32 34.42 -17.00
CA GLU A 86 26.95 33.62 -18.17
C GLU A 86 27.61 34.14 -19.45
N SER A 87 27.89 35.45 -19.55
CA SER A 87 28.55 36.06 -20.71
C SER A 87 30.09 35.98 -20.71
N GLU A 88 30.73 35.86 -19.54
CA GLU A 88 32.19 35.68 -19.42
C GLU A 88 32.65 34.21 -19.54
N GLN A 89 31.71 33.26 -19.62
CA GLN A 89 32.02 31.84 -19.78
C GLN A 89 31.98 31.45 -21.27
N GLU A 90 33.16 31.24 -21.86
CA GLU A 90 33.34 30.59 -23.17
C GLU A 90 32.44 29.33 -23.33
N PRO A 91 32.05 28.95 -24.57
CA PRO A 91 31.10 27.87 -24.79
C PRO A 91 31.58 26.59 -24.10
N PRO A 92 30.75 25.97 -23.25
CA PRO A 92 31.19 24.83 -22.46
C PRO A 92 31.46 23.65 -23.38
N ARG A 93 32.72 23.17 -23.38
CA ARG A 93 33.04 21.80 -23.82
C ARG A 93 32.06 20.85 -23.15
N GLU A 94 31.38 20.06 -23.96
CA GLU A 94 30.43 19.01 -23.59
C GLU A 94 31.01 18.09 -22.52
N GLN A 95 30.75 18.38 -21.24
CA GLN A 95 30.87 17.40 -20.18
C GLN A 95 29.46 16.97 -19.77
N PRO A 96 29.19 15.65 -19.69
CA PRO A 96 27.90 15.17 -19.21
C PRO A 96 27.78 15.52 -17.72
N THR A 97 27.04 16.58 -17.42
CA THR A 97 26.64 16.91 -16.06
C THR A 97 25.79 15.75 -15.53
N LYS A 98 26.39 14.97 -14.64
CA LYS A 98 25.63 14.02 -13.81
C LYS A 98 24.63 14.86 -13.03
N ARG A 99 23.36 14.82 -13.45
CA ARG A 99 22.24 15.41 -12.73
C ARG A 99 22.17 14.77 -11.35
N ALA A 100 22.87 15.36 -10.38
CA ALA A 100 22.65 15.07 -8.98
C ALA A 100 21.20 15.46 -8.69
N ALA A 101 20.38 14.49 -8.34
CA ALA A 101 18.96 14.68 -8.06
C ALA A 101 18.81 15.78 -7.00
N GLN A 102 18.24 16.92 -7.39
CA GLN A 102 17.80 17.94 -6.45
C GLN A 102 16.72 17.33 -5.56
N ARG A 103 17.11 16.97 -4.34
CA ARG A 103 16.18 16.57 -3.28
C ARG A 103 15.83 17.86 -2.53
N HIS A 104 14.56 18.22 -2.48
CA HIS A 104 14.08 19.27 -1.58
C HIS A 104 14.45 18.87 -0.14
N ILE A 105 15.25 19.70 0.53
CA ILE A 105 15.57 19.56 1.96
C ILE A 105 14.52 20.39 2.70
N THR A 106 13.66 19.72 3.47
CA THR A 106 12.74 20.37 4.41
C THR A 106 13.55 20.74 5.66
N PHE A 107 13.66 22.02 5.97
CA PHE A 107 14.53 22.56 7.04
C PHE A 107 13.96 22.46 8.47
N GLU A 108 13.04 21.54 8.75
CA GLU A 108 12.29 21.53 10.02
C GLU A 108 12.50 20.27 10.88
N GLU A 109 13.50 19.44 10.58
CA GLU A 109 13.85 18.29 11.42
C GLU A 109 15.35 18.33 11.76
N GLU A 110 15.62 18.68 13.01
CA GLU A 110 16.89 18.51 13.70
C GLU A 110 17.45 17.11 13.41
N PRO A 111 18.66 16.96 12.82
CA PRO A 111 19.21 15.64 12.58
C PRO A 111 19.74 15.09 13.90
N ASP A 112 18.86 14.37 14.60
CA ASP A 112 19.28 13.38 15.58
C ASP A 112 20.22 12.41 14.84
N GLU A 113 21.52 12.46 15.17
CA GLU A 113 22.57 11.60 14.59
C GLU A 113 22.32 10.13 14.98
N ALA A 114 21.33 9.50 14.37
CA ALA A 114 21.19 8.06 14.39
C ALA A 114 22.26 7.47 13.44
N PRO A 115 23.12 6.54 13.89
CA PRO A 115 24.14 5.96 13.03
C PRO A 115 23.46 5.24 11.86
N VAL A 116 23.80 5.69 10.65
CA VAL A 116 23.37 5.12 9.38
C VAL A 116 23.71 3.63 9.38
N ALA A 117 22.71 2.81 9.72
CA ALA A 117 22.86 1.37 9.80
C ALA A 117 23.29 0.84 8.42
N ARG A 118 24.51 0.30 8.37
CA ARG A 118 25.27 -0.14 7.17
C ARG A 118 24.60 -1.23 6.30
N ASN A 119 23.30 -1.53 6.41
CA ASN A 119 22.64 -2.60 5.65
C ASN A 119 21.18 -2.28 5.29
N PRO A 120 20.91 -1.40 4.31
CA PRO A 120 19.54 -1.07 3.89
C PRO A 120 18.77 -2.25 3.26
N SER A 121 19.47 -3.28 2.76
CA SER A 121 18.85 -4.44 2.10
C SER A 121 18.08 -5.36 3.07
N ARG A 122 18.57 -5.52 4.31
CA ARG A 122 17.95 -6.42 5.30
C ARG A 122 16.58 -5.91 5.78
N LYS A 123 16.37 -4.60 5.79
CA LYS A 123 15.10 -3.97 6.20
C LYS A 123 14.00 -4.12 5.13
N LYS A 124 14.36 -4.09 3.84
CA LYS A 124 13.39 -4.20 2.73
C LYS A 124 12.70 -5.56 2.65
N ASN A 125 13.40 -6.65 2.97
CA ASN A 125 12.85 -8.01 2.91
C ASN A 125 11.82 -8.33 4.01
N LYS A 126 11.75 -7.51 5.08
CA LYS A 126 10.73 -7.66 6.13
C LYS A 126 9.38 -7.09 5.71
N LEU A 127 9.39 -6.03 4.90
CA LEU A 127 8.18 -5.33 4.43
C LEU A 127 7.47 -6.05 3.28
N SER A 128 8.16 -6.92 2.52
CA SER A 128 7.60 -7.61 1.36
C SER A 128 6.88 -8.93 1.68
N LYS A 129 6.85 -9.35 2.96
CA LYS A 129 6.23 -10.62 3.35
C LYS A 129 4.73 -10.42 3.57
N LEU A 130 3.92 -10.90 2.65
CA LEU A 130 2.44 -10.93 2.75
C LEU A 130 1.90 -12.00 3.71
N ARG A 131 2.80 -12.70 4.42
CA ARG A 131 2.48 -13.77 5.38
C ARG A 131 3.09 -13.44 6.73
N ALA A 132 2.26 -13.42 7.76
CA ALA A 132 2.67 -13.21 9.15
C ALA A 132 2.19 -14.37 10.02
N LYS A 133 3.03 -14.83 10.94
CA LYS A 133 2.63 -15.79 11.98
C LYS A 133 2.09 -15.00 13.17
N LYS A 134 0.86 -15.27 13.59
CA LYS A 134 0.24 -14.70 14.80
C LYS A 134 -0.08 -15.84 15.76
N GLY A 135 0.90 -16.20 16.59
CA GLY A 135 0.81 -17.36 17.47
C GLY A 135 0.73 -18.67 16.66
N PRO A 136 -0.25 -19.56 16.94
CA PRO A 136 -0.39 -20.83 16.23
C PRO A 136 -0.90 -20.66 14.79
N VAL A 137 -1.48 -19.51 14.45
CA VAL A 137 -2.12 -19.29 13.15
C VAL A 137 -1.22 -18.49 12.20
N MET A 138 -1.26 -18.82 10.92
CA MET A 138 -0.60 -18.06 9.85
C MET A 138 -1.63 -17.22 9.10
N VAL A 139 -1.46 -15.90 9.11
CA VAL A 139 -2.30 -14.95 8.36
C VAL A 139 -1.59 -14.62 7.05
N GLN A 140 -2.30 -14.77 5.94
CA GLN A 140 -1.81 -14.47 4.59
C GLN A 140 -2.78 -13.51 3.88
N VAL A 141 -2.24 -12.42 3.34
CA VAL A 141 -3.01 -11.50 2.51
C VAL A 141 -3.16 -12.08 1.11
N LEU A 142 -4.40 -12.20 0.61
CA LEU A 142 -4.69 -12.63 -0.75
C LEU A 142 -4.29 -11.52 -1.73
N SER A 143 -3.42 -11.83 -2.70
CA SER A 143 -3.10 -10.89 -3.76
C SER A 143 -4.25 -10.81 -4.75
N GLN A 144 -4.75 -9.60 -5.03
CA GLN A 144 -5.68 -9.40 -6.13
C GLN A 144 -4.97 -9.74 -7.44
N GLY A 145 -5.63 -10.52 -8.31
CA GLY A 145 -5.02 -11.09 -9.50
C GLY A 145 -4.34 -10.02 -10.36
N SER A 146 -3.02 -10.14 -10.55
CA SER A 146 -2.31 -9.25 -11.46
C SER A 146 -2.65 -9.66 -12.89
N GLN A 147 -2.88 -8.68 -13.76
CA GLN A 147 -3.02 -8.88 -15.21
C GLN A 147 -1.78 -9.56 -15.86
N LEU A 148 -0.67 -9.66 -15.11
CA LEU A 148 0.55 -10.34 -15.54
C LEU A 148 0.48 -11.86 -15.31
N PRO A 149 1.12 -12.65 -16.18
CA PRO A 149 1.22 -14.09 -16.02
C PRO A 149 1.99 -14.45 -14.74
N PRO A 150 1.75 -15.65 -14.19
CA PRO A 150 2.46 -16.14 -13.02
C PRO A 150 3.98 -16.19 -13.27
N LYS A 151 4.74 -15.96 -12.21
CA LYS A 151 6.21 -16.03 -12.27
C LYS A 151 6.66 -17.47 -12.50
N VAL A 152 7.66 -17.62 -13.37
CA VAL A 152 8.24 -18.92 -13.70
C VAL A 152 8.87 -19.56 -12.46
N GLU A 153 8.65 -20.87 -12.30
CA GLU A 153 9.23 -21.67 -11.24
C GLU A 153 10.75 -21.82 -11.41
N ARG A 154 11.49 -21.21 -10.47
CA ARG A 154 12.96 -21.29 -10.45
C ARG A 154 13.53 -22.71 -10.38
N PRO A 155 12.99 -23.69 -9.63
CA PRO A 155 13.56 -25.04 -9.63
C PRO A 155 13.49 -25.68 -11.02
N VAL A 156 12.33 -25.57 -11.69
CA VAL A 156 12.12 -26.11 -13.04
C VAL A 156 13.08 -25.48 -14.05
N MET A 157 13.23 -24.15 -14.04
CA MET A 157 14.19 -23.49 -14.94
C MET A 157 15.64 -23.83 -14.61
N LYS A 158 15.98 -23.98 -13.33
CA LYS A 158 17.33 -24.39 -12.92
C LYS A 158 17.66 -25.80 -13.38
N ASP A 159 16.72 -26.73 -13.32
CA ASP A 159 16.94 -28.10 -13.77
C ASP A 159 17.11 -28.16 -15.29
N ARG A 160 16.26 -27.44 -16.02
CA ARG A 160 16.42 -27.25 -17.47
C ARG A 160 17.79 -26.65 -17.81
N ASP A 161 18.17 -25.55 -17.14
CA ASP A 161 19.43 -24.86 -17.39
C ASP A 161 20.64 -25.71 -17.01
N LYS A 162 20.58 -26.41 -15.88
CA LYS A 162 21.64 -27.32 -15.41
C LYS A 162 21.82 -28.48 -16.38
N TRP A 163 20.74 -29.01 -16.92
CA TRP A 163 20.78 -30.06 -17.94
C TRP A 163 21.42 -29.55 -19.24
N LEU A 164 20.96 -28.40 -19.73
CA LEU A 164 21.47 -27.80 -20.96
C LEU A 164 22.93 -27.35 -20.81
N LYS A 165 23.33 -26.81 -19.67
CA LYS A 165 24.69 -26.33 -19.39
C LYS A 165 25.53 -27.37 -18.63
N ARG A 166 25.18 -28.65 -18.73
CA ARG A 166 25.92 -29.72 -18.05
C ARG A 166 27.36 -29.77 -18.56
N LYS A 167 28.32 -29.96 -17.65
CA LYS A 167 29.76 -30.00 -17.95
C LYS A 167 30.11 -31.03 -19.05
N GLY A 168 29.35 -32.13 -19.12
CA GLY A 168 29.54 -33.18 -20.13
C GLY A 168 29.22 -32.77 -21.57
N LEU A 169 28.55 -31.64 -21.80
CA LEU A 169 28.18 -31.21 -23.16
C LEU A 169 29.31 -30.43 -23.88
N ARG A 170 30.45 -30.14 -23.21
CA ARG A 170 31.61 -29.38 -23.74
C ARG A 170 31.19 -28.28 -24.72
N ARG A 171 30.25 -27.42 -24.30
CA ARG A 171 29.82 -26.29 -25.10
C ARG A 171 31.02 -25.35 -25.29
N LYS A 172 31.35 -25.09 -26.57
CA LYS A 172 32.35 -24.09 -26.98
C LYS A 172 31.90 -22.70 -26.59
#